data_AF-A0A5N5JK59-F1
#
_entry.id   AF-A0A5N5JK59-F1
#
_cell.length_a   1.000
_cell.length_b   1.000
_cell.length_c   1.000
_cell.angle_alpha   90.00
_cell.angle_beta   90.00
_cell.angle_gamma   90.00
#
_symmetry.space_group_name_H-M   'P 1'
#
loop_
_entity.id
_entity.type
_entity.pdbx_description
1 polymer ?
#
loop_
_entity_poly.entity_id
_entity_poly.type
_entity_poly.pdbx_seq_one_letter_code
_entity_poly.pdbx_strand_id
1 'polypeptide(L)'
;MGNIDDFSRYSFPDNFVFGTSSSAYQYEGETNKHGRGPVIWDTFTEEHTERINDHSNGNVAVDFYHRYKEDVQRMKEMGMDAFRFSISWSRVLPCT
;
A
#
# COMPACT_ATOMS: atom_id res chain seq x y z
N MET A 1 -31.60 22.14 7.98
CA MET A 1 -30.60 21.33 7.24
C MET A 1 -29.26 21.71 7.82
N GLY A 2 -28.60 20.79 8.54
CA GLY A 2 -27.28 21.07 9.13
C GLY A 2 -26.27 21.34 8.03
N ASN A 3 -25.48 22.40 8.20
CA ASN A 3 -24.45 22.78 7.25
C ASN A 3 -23.40 21.66 7.18
N ILE A 4 -23.10 21.16 5.97
CA ILE A 4 -22.09 20.10 5.74
C ILE A 4 -20.67 20.58 6.13
N ASP A 5 -20.50 21.90 6.30
CA ASP A 5 -19.23 22.56 6.64
C ASP A 5 -18.83 22.46 8.13
N ASP A 6 -19.62 21.79 8.98
CA ASP A 6 -19.37 21.76 10.44
C ASP A 6 -18.44 20.61 10.89
N PHE A 7 -18.01 19.74 9.97
CA PHE A 7 -17.10 18.63 10.26
C PHE A 7 -15.75 18.82 9.58
N SER A 8 -14.70 19.08 10.37
CA SER A 8 -13.35 19.33 9.86
C SER A 8 -12.28 18.71 10.79
N ARG A 9 -11.01 18.79 10.38
CA ARG A 9 -9.89 18.36 11.24
C ARG A 9 -9.84 19.09 12.59
N TYR A 10 -10.44 20.28 12.68
CA TYR A 10 -10.54 21.06 13.92
C TYR A 10 -11.57 20.50 14.92
N SER A 11 -12.41 19.55 14.51
CA SER A 11 -13.32 18.83 15.40
C SER A 11 -12.60 17.78 16.26
N PHE A 12 -11.30 17.56 16.03
CA PHE A 12 -10.46 16.58 16.72
C PHE A 12 -9.41 17.30 17.60
N PRO A 13 -8.81 16.63 18.60
CA PRO A 13 -7.73 17.21 19.40
C PRO A 13 -6.56 17.70 18.53
N ASP A 14 -5.87 18.75 18.96
CA ASP A 14 -4.78 19.40 18.20
C ASP A 14 -3.65 18.44 17.74
N ASN A 15 -3.47 17.33 18.46
CA ASN A 15 -2.44 16.31 18.17
C ASN A 15 -3.01 15.04 17.52
N PHE A 16 -4.23 15.09 16.98
CA PHE A 16 -4.81 13.96 16.28
C PHE A 16 -4.12 13.76 14.93
N VAL A 17 -3.64 12.53 14.69
CA VAL A 17 -2.89 12.18 13.48
C VAL A 17 -3.85 11.59 12.45
N PHE A 18 -4.03 12.27 11.33
CA PHE A 18 -4.69 11.70 10.16
C PHE A 18 -3.66 11.10 9.22
N GLY A 19 -3.91 9.90 8.74
CA GLY A 19 -2.95 9.23 7.87
C GLY A 19 -3.59 8.22 6.95
N THR A 20 -2.80 7.77 6.00
CA THR A 20 -3.16 6.72 5.04
C THR A 20 -2.40 5.44 5.37
N SER A 21 -2.93 4.30 4.92
CA SER A 21 -2.27 3.01 5.12
C SER A 21 -2.19 2.17 3.85
N SER A 22 -1.07 1.48 3.66
CA SER A 22 -0.85 0.52 2.58
C SER A 22 -0.28 -0.80 3.11
N SER A 23 -0.26 -1.81 2.23
CA SER A 23 0.44 -3.07 2.47
C SER A 23 1.36 -3.42 1.30
N ALA A 24 2.49 -4.04 1.60
CA ALA A 24 3.55 -4.33 0.64
C ALA A 24 3.05 -5.06 -0.61
N TYR A 25 2.31 -6.18 -0.46
CA TYR A 25 1.85 -6.96 -1.61
C TYR A 25 0.83 -6.21 -2.48
N GLN A 26 0.01 -5.36 -1.87
CA GLN A 26 -1.02 -4.60 -2.59
C GLN A 26 -0.44 -3.37 -3.31
N TYR A 27 0.71 -2.84 -2.87
CA TYR A 27 1.23 -1.55 -3.35
C TYR A 27 2.57 -1.66 -4.07
N GLU A 28 3.54 -2.42 -3.55
CA GLU A 28 4.92 -2.42 -4.05
C GLU A 28 5.03 -2.91 -5.50
N GLY A 29 4.46 -4.08 -5.80
CA GLY A 29 4.78 -4.81 -7.02
C GLY A 29 6.21 -5.38 -7.01
N GLU A 30 6.74 -5.65 -8.20
CA GLU A 30 8.12 -6.09 -8.42
C GLU A 30 8.45 -7.36 -7.61
N THR A 31 7.60 -8.37 -7.77
CA THR A 31 7.58 -9.61 -6.98
C THR A 31 8.78 -10.52 -7.26
N ASN A 32 9.27 -10.56 -8.50
CA ASN A 32 10.26 -11.54 -8.96
C ASN A 32 11.65 -10.94 -9.30
N LYS A 33 11.97 -9.74 -8.80
CA LYS A 33 13.25 -9.06 -9.09
C LYS A 33 13.95 -8.62 -7.82
N HIS A 34 15.23 -8.23 -7.99
CA HIS A 34 16.09 -7.68 -6.94
C HIS A 34 16.27 -8.59 -5.70
N GLY A 35 16.19 -9.91 -5.89
CA GLY A 35 16.45 -10.88 -4.83
C GLY A 35 15.30 -11.10 -3.84
N ARG A 36 14.09 -10.56 -4.10
CA ARG A 36 12.89 -10.90 -3.33
C ARG A 36 12.54 -12.38 -3.55
N GLY A 37 12.38 -13.13 -2.46
CA GLY A 37 11.85 -14.49 -2.50
C GLY A 37 10.33 -14.52 -2.71
N PRO A 38 9.77 -15.62 -3.27
CA PRO A 38 8.34 -15.76 -3.45
C PRO A 38 7.62 -15.79 -2.09
N VAL A 39 6.43 -15.18 -2.03
CA VAL A 39 5.50 -15.28 -0.90
C VAL A 39 4.30 -16.13 -1.27
N ILE A 40 3.56 -16.60 -0.26
CA ILE A 40 2.36 -17.42 -0.43
C ILE A 40 1.35 -16.78 -1.39
N TRP A 41 1.23 -15.44 -1.37
CA TRP A 41 0.36 -14.71 -2.27
C TRP A 41 0.79 -14.74 -3.73
N ASP A 42 2.10 -14.77 -4.03
CA ASP A 42 2.60 -14.89 -5.41
C ASP A 42 2.10 -16.22 -5.98
N THR A 43 2.39 -17.33 -5.28
CA THR A 43 1.97 -18.69 -5.66
C THR A 43 0.46 -18.81 -5.76
N PHE A 44 -0.29 -18.27 -4.80
CA PHE A 44 -1.75 -18.35 -4.80
C PHE A 44 -2.38 -17.67 -6.02
N THR A 45 -1.90 -16.48 -6.38
CA THR A 45 -2.44 -15.75 -7.53
C THR A 45 -2.03 -16.34 -8.87
N GLU A 46 -0.90 -17.04 -8.95
CA GLU A 46 -0.45 -17.72 -10.16
C GLU A 46 -1.13 -19.08 -10.35
N GLU A 47 -1.28 -19.87 -9.28
CA GLU A 47 -1.86 -21.23 -9.34
C GLU A 47 -3.39 -21.24 -9.34
N HIS A 48 -4.03 -20.25 -8.71
CA HIS A 48 -5.48 -20.19 -8.51
C HIS A 48 -6.09 -18.88 -9.03
N THR A 49 -5.81 -18.54 -10.29
CA THR A 49 -6.34 -17.32 -10.93
C THR A 49 -7.86 -17.22 -10.86
N GLU A 50 -8.58 -18.33 -10.85
CA GLU A 50 -10.04 -18.41 -10.74
C GLU A 50 -10.58 -17.96 -9.38
N ARG A 51 -9.73 -17.89 -8.35
CA ARG A 51 -10.11 -17.42 -7.01
C ARG A 51 -9.94 -15.91 -6.85
N ILE A 52 -9.39 -15.25 -7.86
CA ILE A 52 -9.31 -13.79 -7.94
C ILE A 52 -10.42 -13.32 -8.87
N ASN A 53 -11.25 -12.38 -8.41
CA ASN A 53 -12.47 -11.97 -9.10
C ASN A 53 -12.25 -11.49 -10.55
N ASP A 54 -11.09 -10.90 -10.83
CA ASP A 54 -10.69 -10.41 -12.14
C ASP A 54 -9.51 -11.20 -12.75
N HIS A 55 -9.14 -12.34 -12.14
CA HIS A 55 -7.99 -13.16 -12.53
C HIS A 55 -6.64 -12.40 -12.53
N SER A 56 -6.52 -11.31 -11.76
CA SER A 56 -5.30 -10.51 -11.65
C SER A 56 -4.30 -11.05 -10.61
N ASN A 57 -3.09 -10.48 -10.59
CA ASN A 57 -2.02 -10.79 -9.63
C ASN A 57 -1.33 -9.51 -9.12
N GLY A 58 -0.47 -9.68 -8.11
CA GLY A 58 0.26 -8.58 -7.47
C GLY A 58 1.61 -8.24 -8.11
N ASN A 59 1.93 -8.75 -9.30
CA ASN A 59 3.29 -8.65 -9.85
C ASN A 59 3.73 -7.20 -10.13
N VAL A 60 2.79 -6.33 -10.53
CA VAL A 60 3.04 -4.89 -10.74
C VAL A 60 2.32 -4.05 -9.67
N ALA A 61 1.13 -4.46 -9.24
CA ALA A 61 0.30 -3.68 -8.31
C ALA A 61 0.11 -2.22 -8.78
N VAL A 62 0.33 -1.22 -7.91
CA VAL A 62 0.37 0.20 -8.29
C VAL A 62 1.80 0.75 -8.51
N ASP A 63 2.79 -0.16 -8.57
CA ASP A 63 4.20 0.15 -8.78
C ASP A 63 4.80 1.11 -7.74
N PHE A 64 4.39 0.98 -6.48
CA PHE A 64 4.90 1.81 -5.38
C PHE A 64 6.42 1.63 -5.21
N TYR A 65 6.98 0.46 -5.59
CA TYR A 65 8.42 0.21 -5.52
C TYR A 65 9.24 1.25 -6.31
N HIS A 66 8.79 1.64 -7.50
CA HIS A 66 9.47 2.68 -8.30
C HIS A 66 8.92 4.08 -8.02
N ARG A 67 7.64 4.19 -7.62
CA ARG A 67 6.90 5.46 -7.56
C ARG A 67 6.72 6.04 -6.16
N TYR A 68 7.32 5.44 -5.13
CA TYR A 68 7.15 5.89 -3.73
C TYR A 68 7.39 7.39 -3.52
N LYS A 69 8.32 8.02 -4.27
CA LYS A 69 8.60 9.45 -4.15
C LYS A 69 7.40 10.32 -4.56
N GLU A 70 6.75 9.97 -5.65
CA GLU A 70 5.55 10.68 -6.14
C GLU A 70 4.39 10.48 -5.17
N ASP A 71 4.21 9.26 -4.67
CA ASP A 71 3.12 8.94 -3.76
C ASP A 71 3.29 9.61 -2.39
N VAL A 72 4.52 9.69 -1.87
CA VAL A 72 4.83 10.47 -0.66
C VAL A 72 4.57 11.96 -0.86
N GLN A 73 4.91 12.50 -2.02
CA GLN A 73 4.61 13.89 -2.34
C GLN A 73 3.09 14.14 -2.34
N ARG A 74 2.31 13.25 -2.96
CA ARG A 74 0.83 13.36 -2.99
C ARG A 74 0.23 13.30 -1.59
N MET A 75 0.72 12.42 -0.73
CA MET A 75 0.25 12.33 0.67
C MET A 75 0.51 13.63 1.44
N LYS A 76 1.65 14.29 1.17
CA LYS A 76 1.95 15.61 1.71
C LYS A 76 1.02 16.69 1.18
N GLU A 77 0.72 16.69 -0.12
CA GLU A 77 -0.21 17.63 -0.76
C GLU A 77 -1.65 17.48 -0.21
N MET A 78 -2.05 16.26 0.15
CA MET A 78 -3.34 15.97 0.79
C MET A 78 -3.41 16.39 2.27
N GLY A 79 -2.29 16.82 2.88
CA GLY A 79 -2.24 17.24 4.27
C GLY A 79 -2.31 16.09 5.29
N MET A 80 -1.83 14.90 4.91
CA MET A 80 -1.74 13.73 5.80
C MET A 80 -0.57 13.87 6.76
N ASP A 81 -0.79 13.54 8.02
CA ASP A 81 0.19 13.64 9.10
C ASP A 81 1.03 12.36 9.24
N ALA A 82 0.49 11.20 8.83
CA ALA A 82 1.21 9.92 8.87
C ALA A 82 0.94 9.03 7.67
N PHE A 83 1.90 8.16 7.36
CA PHE A 83 1.75 7.09 6.39
C PHE A 83 2.20 5.77 6.98
N ARG A 84 1.27 4.81 7.05
CA ARG A 84 1.54 3.45 7.53
C ARG A 84 1.72 2.53 6.34
N PHE A 85 2.84 1.84 6.26
CA PHE A 85 3.06 0.78 5.26
C PHE A 85 3.62 -0.47 5.93
N SER A 86 3.45 -1.64 5.30
CA SER A 86 4.11 -2.86 5.72
C SER A 86 5.37 -3.11 4.90
N ILE A 87 6.32 -3.86 5.49
CA ILE A 87 7.57 -4.24 4.84
C ILE A 87 7.44 -5.68 4.36
N SER A 88 7.78 -5.95 3.10
CA SER A 88 7.80 -7.31 2.57
C SER A 88 8.92 -8.15 3.21
N TRP A 89 8.55 -9.18 3.98
CA TRP A 89 9.52 -10.03 4.68
C TRP A 89 10.48 -10.74 3.72
N SER A 90 9.95 -11.34 2.65
CA SER A 90 10.77 -12.06 1.67
C SER A 90 11.69 -11.16 0.84
N ARG A 91 11.48 -9.84 0.88
CA ARG A 91 12.36 -8.84 0.27
C ARG A 91 13.53 -8.48 1.18
N VAL A 92 13.34 -8.48 2.50
CA VAL A 92 14.40 -8.14 3.48
C VAL A 92 15.21 -9.36 3.89
N LEU A 93 14.54 -10.49 4.09
CA LEU A 93 15.15 -11.77 4.46
C LEU A 93 14.66 -12.84 3.48
N PRO A 94 15.27 -12.94 2.29
CA PRO A 94 14.99 -14.02 1.37
C PRO A 94 15.47 -15.33 1.99
N CYS A 95 14.58 -16.31 2.11
CA CYS A 95 14.98 -17.69 2.37
C CYS A 95 15.38 -18.32 1.03
N THR A 96 16.58 -17.98 0.53
CA THR A 96 17.25 -18.68 -0.58
C THR A 96 18.01 -19.89 -0.06
#